data_AF-B9Y5H9-F1
#
_entry.id   AF-B9Y5H9-F1
#
_cell.length_a   1.000
_cell.length_b   1.000
_cell.length_c   1.000
_cell.angle_alpha   90.00
_cell.angle_beta   90.00
_cell.angle_gamma   90.00
#
_symmetry.space_group_name_H-M   'P 1'
#
loop_
_entity.id
_entity.type
_entity.pdbx_description
1 polymer ?
#
loop_
_entity_poly.entity_id
_entity_poly.type
_entity_poly.pdbx_seq_one_letter_code
_entity_poly.pdbx_strand_id
1 'polypeptide(L)'
;MIDFGMTGIGDPACDYAIAWTFFNEKDRKFFLRNLDQGTIDRARGWALWKALITYTDADNIIAENAKHTLDEIISEFDKNDQGENRMNTPTLKTERLILRKFTENDLEALFLILKDEEVNQFLPWYPAKNLEETQRFYEEQYASKYAQPQAYAYAICLKEDDYPIGYIKVDMEEHHDFGYGLRKEFWHRGIVSEAGKAVVDQVRKDGLPYITATHDKNNPRSAHVMRACGMKYCYTYEEQWQPKNFPVFFRMYQLNFDGNDDRVYMKYWNQYENHFIETVSAD
;
A
#
# COMPACT_ATOMS: atom_id res chain seq x y z
N MET A 1 23.17 21.56 46.84
CA MET A 1 21.97 21.43 45.99
C MET A 1 21.99 20.00 45.49
N ILE A 2 21.16 19.15 46.09
CA ILE A 2 20.97 17.77 45.67
C ILE A 2 19.80 17.83 44.72
N ASP A 3 20.04 17.52 43.45
CA ASP A 3 18.98 17.42 42.46
C ASP A 3 18.20 16.13 42.73
N PHE A 4 16.90 16.26 42.95
CA PHE A 4 16.02 15.13 43.16
C PHE A 4 15.86 14.43 41.82
N GLY A 5 16.62 13.35 41.66
CA GLY A 5 16.23 12.27 40.78
C GLY A 5 14.77 11.96 41.02
N MET A 6 13.97 12.04 39.95
CA MET A 6 12.75 11.26 39.92
C MET A 6 13.19 9.82 40.19
N THR A 7 12.72 9.23 41.27
CA THR A 7 12.54 7.79 41.40
C THR A 7 11.48 7.34 40.40
N GLY A 8 11.76 7.55 39.11
CA GLY A 8 11.08 6.92 38.01
C GLY A 8 11.93 5.72 37.62
N ILE A 9 11.29 4.57 37.44
CA ILE A 9 11.88 3.48 36.65
C ILE A 9 12.02 4.06 35.23
N GLY A 10 13.13 4.76 34.99
CA GLY A 10 13.47 5.29 33.68
C GLY A 10 13.73 4.13 32.74
N ASP A 11 13.39 4.30 31.47
CA ASP A 11 13.75 3.32 30.46
C ASP A 11 15.28 3.29 30.31
N PRO A 12 15.98 2.20 30.69
CA PRO A 12 17.44 2.12 30.62
C PRO A 12 17.97 2.23 29.19
N ALA A 13 17.10 2.11 28.18
CA ALA A 13 17.45 2.35 26.78
C ALA A 13 17.99 3.79 26.54
N CYS A 14 17.65 4.76 27.41
CA CYS A 14 18.07 6.15 27.24
C CYS A 14 19.60 6.35 27.29
N ASP A 15 20.32 5.49 28.02
CA ASP A 15 21.79 5.52 28.14
C ASP A 15 22.46 5.17 26.81
N TYR A 16 21.76 4.43 25.93
CA TYR A 16 22.27 4.03 24.62
C TYR A 16 21.99 5.04 23.51
N ALA A 17 21.22 6.10 23.79
CA ALA A 17 20.95 7.17 22.81
C ALA A 17 22.24 7.86 22.31
N ILE A 18 23.32 7.80 23.10
CA ILE A 18 24.66 8.26 22.71
C ILE A 18 25.14 7.66 21.37
N ALA A 19 24.63 6.48 21.01
CA ALA A 19 25.06 5.74 19.84
C ALA A 19 24.75 6.47 18.52
N TRP A 20 23.67 7.25 18.45
CA TRP A 20 23.33 8.04 17.27
C TRP A 20 23.92 9.46 17.28
N THR A 21 24.42 9.92 18.43
CA THR A 21 25.00 11.26 18.57
C THR A 21 26.51 11.27 18.31
N PHE A 22 27.23 10.20 18.66
CA PHE A 22 28.70 10.20 18.62
C PHE A 22 29.33 9.08 17.79
N PHE A 23 28.58 8.03 17.43
CA PHE A 23 29.13 6.91 16.68
C PHE A 23 28.66 6.91 15.23
N ASN A 24 29.59 6.63 14.32
CA ASN A 24 29.25 6.27 12.95
C ASN A 24 28.52 4.92 12.90
N GLU A 25 27.95 4.57 11.74
CA GLU A 25 27.17 3.35 11.54
C GLU A 25 27.88 2.07 12.01
N LYS A 26 29.18 1.91 11.69
CA LYS A 26 29.95 0.71 12.02
C LYS A 26 30.15 0.58 13.54
N ASP A 27 30.54 1.67 14.17
CA ASP A 27 30.81 1.70 15.60
C ASP A 27 29.52 1.59 16.42
N ARG A 28 28.43 2.19 15.94
CA ARG A 28 27.09 2.05 16.50
C ARG A 28 26.60 0.60 16.47
N LYS A 29 26.72 -0.07 15.32
CA LYS A 29 26.39 -1.51 15.20
C LYS A 29 27.21 -2.36 16.16
N PHE A 30 28.50 -2.08 16.29
CA PHE A 30 29.34 -2.80 17.25
C PHE A 30 28.97 -2.51 18.71
N PHE A 31 28.64 -1.25 19.04
CA PHE A 31 28.26 -0.81 20.38
C PHE A 31 26.95 -1.47 20.84
N LEU A 32 25.96 -1.57 19.95
CA LEU A 32 24.63 -2.10 20.26
C LEU A 32 24.51 -3.63 20.08
N ARG A 33 25.57 -4.33 19.66
CA ARG A 33 25.52 -5.72 19.17
C ARG A 33 24.95 -6.78 20.14
N ASN A 34 24.91 -6.49 21.44
CA ASN A 34 24.45 -7.42 22.47
C ASN A 34 23.05 -7.06 23.02
N LEU A 35 22.39 -6.05 22.45
CA LEU A 35 21.07 -5.60 22.87
C LEU A 35 19.99 -6.22 21.98
N ASP A 36 18.80 -6.42 22.55
CA ASP A 36 17.63 -6.82 21.77
C ASP A 36 17.08 -5.64 20.94
N GLN A 37 16.35 -5.96 19.87
CA GLN A 37 15.83 -4.96 18.95
C GLN A 37 14.88 -3.96 19.63
N GLY A 38 14.07 -4.38 20.60
CA GLY A 38 13.17 -3.50 21.33
C GLY A 38 13.91 -2.47 22.19
N THR A 39 15.03 -2.86 22.81
CA THR A 39 15.92 -1.93 23.53
C THR A 39 16.61 -0.97 22.57
N ILE A 40 17.05 -1.43 21.39
CA ILE A 40 17.64 -0.58 20.35
C ILE A 40 16.62 0.45 19.84
N ASP A 41 15.39 0.03 19.55
CA ASP A 41 14.35 0.93 19.02
C ASP A 41 13.95 2.00 20.04
N ARG A 42 13.85 1.63 21.32
CA ARG A 42 13.61 2.62 22.39
C ARG A 42 14.77 3.58 22.55
N ALA A 43 16.02 3.10 22.51
CA ALA A 43 17.21 3.95 22.56
C ALA A 43 17.26 4.95 21.40
N ARG A 44 16.89 4.51 20.19
CA ARG A 44 16.74 5.36 19.01
C ARG A 44 15.66 6.41 19.23
N GLY A 45 14.51 6.02 19.81
CA GLY A 45 13.44 6.95 20.20
C GLY A 45 13.92 8.04 21.16
N TRP A 46 14.74 7.69 22.14
CA TRP A 46 15.36 8.66 23.06
C TRP A 46 16.34 9.61 22.35
N ALA A 47 17.14 9.11 21.41
CA ALA A 47 18.03 9.94 20.60
C ALA A 47 17.25 10.93 19.72
N LEU A 48 16.19 10.44 19.06
CA LEU A 48 15.29 11.26 18.24
C LEU A 48 14.63 12.37 19.06
N TRP A 49 14.02 12.02 20.20
CA TRP A 49 13.36 13.01 21.06
C TRP A 49 14.33 14.10 21.53
N LYS A 50 15.54 13.72 21.99
CA LYS A 50 16.57 14.67 22.40
C LYS A 50 17.00 15.60 21.26
N ALA A 51 17.24 15.04 20.08
CA ALA A 51 17.65 15.83 18.92
C ALA A 51 16.55 16.83 18.53
N LEU A 52 15.27 16.44 18.54
CA LEU A 52 14.16 17.34 18.19
C LEU A 52 14.05 18.53 19.14
N ILE A 53 14.23 18.33 20.45
CA ILE A 53 14.10 19.42 21.42
C ILE A 53 15.30 20.38 21.42
N THR A 54 16.47 19.92 20.96
CA THR A 54 17.69 20.73 20.91
C THR A 54 18.07 21.20 19.49
N TYR A 55 17.25 20.90 18.48
CA TYR A 55 17.54 21.22 17.07
C TYR A 55 17.64 22.74 16.81
N THR A 56 16.87 23.54 17.54
CA THR A 56 16.84 25.00 17.44
C THR A 56 17.53 25.69 18.61
N ASP A 57 18.48 25.01 19.26
CA ASP A 57 19.23 25.59 20.38
C ASP A 57 20.05 26.80 19.90
N ALA A 58 20.25 27.77 20.81
CA ALA A 58 21.05 28.96 20.52
C ALA A 58 22.55 28.65 20.44
N ASP A 59 23.00 27.54 21.03
CA ASP A 59 24.35 27.02 20.85
C ASP A 59 24.43 26.20 19.54
N ASN A 60 25.20 26.72 18.58
CA ASN A 60 25.39 26.08 17.27
C ASN A 60 25.93 24.65 17.38
N ILE A 61 26.78 24.34 18.37
CA ILE A 61 27.33 22.99 18.53
C ILE A 61 26.22 22.00 18.91
N ILE A 62 25.30 22.44 19.79
CA ILE A 62 24.15 21.62 20.22
C ILE A 62 23.20 21.39 19.04
N ALA A 63 22.89 22.44 18.28
CA ALA A 63 22.03 22.36 17.10
C ALA A 63 22.64 21.47 15.99
N GLU A 64 23.95 21.57 15.75
CA GLU A 64 24.66 20.73 14.77
C GLU A 64 24.65 19.24 15.17
N ASN A 65 24.89 18.93 16.44
CA ASN A 65 24.82 17.55 16.95
C ASN A 65 23.40 16.98 16.87
N ALA A 66 22.39 17.80 17.15
CA ALA A 66 20.99 17.43 16.97
C ALA A 66 20.67 17.11 15.51
N LYS A 67 21.10 17.97 14.59
CA LYS A 67 20.96 17.73 13.15
C LYS A 67 21.64 16.44 12.71
N HIS A 68 22.89 16.22 13.11
CA HIS A 68 23.62 14.99 12.80
C HIS A 68 22.87 13.74 13.30
N THR A 69 22.37 13.78 14.54
CA THR A 69 21.60 12.68 15.13
C THR A 69 20.33 12.39 14.32
N LEU A 70 19.61 13.42 13.86
CA LEU A 70 18.44 13.27 12.99
C LEU A 70 18.82 12.65 11.65
N ASP A 71 19.88 13.15 11.00
CA ASP A 71 20.34 12.66 9.70
C ASP A 71 20.74 11.17 9.78
N GLU A 72 21.43 10.74 10.85
CA GLU A 72 21.78 9.33 11.07
C GLU A 72 20.54 8.45 11.27
N ILE A 73 19.56 8.91 12.07
CA ILE A 73 18.32 8.15 12.31
C ILE A 73 17.50 8.04 11.03
N ILE A 74 17.33 9.12 10.28
CA ILE A 74 16.61 9.14 9.00
C ILE A 74 17.31 8.22 8.00
N SER A 75 18.65 8.32 7.88
CA SER A 75 19.41 7.44 7.00
C SER A 75 19.27 5.95 7.35
N GLU A 76 19.14 5.60 8.63
CA GLU A 76 18.85 4.22 9.03
C GLU A 76 17.45 3.77 8.64
N PHE A 77 16.45 4.62 8.73
CA PHE A 77 15.10 4.29 8.27
C PHE A 77 15.06 4.16 6.75
N ASP A 78 15.68 5.08 6.02
CA ASP A 78 15.81 5.00 4.55
C ASP A 78 16.58 3.74 4.13
N LYS A 79 17.64 3.37 4.86
CA LYS A 79 18.43 2.15 4.61
C LYS A 79 17.70 0.88 5.02
N ASN A 80 16.83 0.89 6.02
CA ASN A 80 16.00 -0.27 6.36
C ASN A 80 14.86 -0.44 5.35
N ASP A 81 14.37 0.66 4.77
CA ASP A 81 13.48 0.64 3.60
C ASP A 81 14.21 0.13 2.34
N GLN A 82 15.52 0.41 2.21
CA GLN A 82 16.38 -0.11 1.13
C GLN A 82 17.09 -1.46 1.47
N GLY A 83 16.93 -1.96 2.70
CA GLY A 83 17.76 -3.01 3.30
C GLY A 83 17.27 -4.43 3.05
N GLU A 84 16.03 -4.55 2.59
CA GLU A 84 15.63 -5.63 1.72
C GLU A 84 15.52 -5.03 0.32
N ASN A 85 16.08 -5.70 -0.68
CA ASN A 85 15.74 -5.43 -2.08
C ASN A 85 14.28 -5.90 -2.32
N ARG A 86 13.33 -5.36 -1.55
CA ARG A 86 11.90 -5.49 -1.77
C ARG A 86 11.63 -4.69 -3.01
N MET A 87 11.58 -5.39 -4.13
CA MET A 87 10.86 -4.90 -5.29
C MET A 87 9.50 -4.41 -4.78
N ASN A 88 9.22 -3.11 -4.91
CA ASN A 88 7.97 -2.51 -4.42
C ASN A 88 6.74 -3.30 -4.90
N THR A 89 6.81 -3.82 -6.14
CA THR A 89 5.91 -4.75 -6.80
C THR A 89 6.69 -6.04 -7.15
N PRO A 90 6.82 -7.03 -6.24
CA PRO A 90 7.60 -8.23 -6.49
C PRO A 90 6.88 -9.19 -7.44
N THR A 91 7.58 -9.82 -8.39
CA THR A 91 6.95 -10.78 -9.31
C THR A 91 6.35 -11.97 -8.55
N LEU A 92 5.04 -12.20 -8.72
CA LEU A 92 4.32 -13.31 -8.13
C LEU A 92 4.02 -14.36 -9.20
N LYS A 93 4.06 -15.64 -8.83
CA LYS A 93 3.71 -16.75 -9.71
C LYS A 93 2.62 -17.58 -9.05
N THR A 94 1.56 -17.86 -9.80
CA THR A 94 0.46 -18.72 -9.34
C THR A 94 0.46 -20.03 -10.12
N GLU A 95 -0.66 -20.74 -10.21
CA GLU A 95 -0.73 -21.96 -11.02
C GLU A 95 -0.63 -21.62 -12.51
N ARG A 96 -1.43 -20.64 -12.96
CA ARG A 96 -1.58 -20.27 -14.38
C ARG A 96 -0.94 -18.94 -14.76
N LEU A 97 -0.65 -18.08 -13.77
CA LEU A 97 -0.33 -16.67 -14.01
C LEU A 97 1.09 -16.31 -13.56
N ILE A 98 1.59 -15.25 -14.20
CA ILE A 98 2.72 -14.43 -13.76
C ILE A 98 2.14 -13.04 -13.48
N LEU A 99 2.31 -12.55 -12.26
CA LEU A 99 1.99 -11.17 -11.90
C LEU A 99 3.30 -10.39 -11.83
N ARG A 100 3.48 -9.41 -12.71
CA ARG A 100 4.72 -8.63 -12.81
C ARG A 100 4.41 -7.17 -13.08
N LYS A 101 5.42 -6.31 -12.97
CA LYS A 101 5.30 -4.92 -13.45
C LYS A 101 5.00 -4.91 -14.95
N PHE A 102 4.19 -3.94 -15.37
CA PHE A 102 4.14 -3.50 -16.75
C PHE A 102 5.50 -2.92 -17.18
N THR A 103 5.83 -3.08 -18.46
CA THR A 103 6.98 -2.51 -19.13
C THR A 103 6.51 -1.74 -20.37
N GLU A 104 7.39 -0.95 -20.98
CA GLU A 104 7.06 -0.23 -22.22
C GLU A 104 6.71 -1.18 -23.38
N ASN A 105 7.21 -2.42 -23.36
CA ASN A 105 6.85 -3.43 -24.37
C ASN A 105 5.40 -3.93 -24.22
N ASP A 106 4.76 -3.68 -23.07
CA ASP A 106 3.39 -4.09 -22.79
C ASP A 106 2.34 -3.04 -23.24
N LEU A 107 2.75 -1.90 -23.82
CA LEU A 107 1.84 -0.81 -24.19
C LEU A 107 0.72 -1.27 -25.15
N GLU A 108 1.03 -2.17 -26.09
CA GLU A 108 0.01 -2.73 -26.97
C GLU A 108 -1.01 -3.57 -26.19
N ALA A 109 -0.53 -4.44 -25.29
CA ALA A 109 -1.38 -5.27 -24.44
C ALA A 109 -2.25 -4.40 -23.50
N LEU A 110 -1.65 -3.37 -22.91
CA LEU A 110 -2.35 -2.40 -22.06
C LEU A 110 -3.42 -1.65 -22.85
N PHE A 111 -3.13 -1.24 -24.10
CA PHE A 111 -4.14 -0.62 -24.96
C PHE A 111 -5.30 -1.57 -25.23
N LEU A 112 -5.06 -2.87 -25.48
CA LEU A 112 -6.13 -3.85 -25.64
C LEU A 112 -7.00 -4.00 -24.39
N ILE A 113 -6.42 -3.87 -23.19
CA ILE A 113 -7.16 -3.87 -21.92
C ILE A 113 -7.98 -2.59 -21.77
N LEU A 114 -7.40 -1.43 -22.06
CA LEU A 114 -8.00 -0.12 -21.81
C LEU A 114 -8.99 0.32 -22.90
N LYS A 115 -8.93 -0.21 -24.12
CA LYS A 115 -9.84 0.18 -25.21
C LYS A 115 -11.21 -0.51 -25.15
N ASP A 116 -11.36 -1.59 -24.38
CA ASP A 116 -12.60 -2.36 -24.37
C ASP A 116 -13.70 -1.61 -23.60
N GLU A 117 -14.75 -1.20 -24.32
CA GLU A 117 -15.84 -0.40 -23.76
C GLU A 117 -16.61 -1.14 -22.66
N GLU A 118 -16.77 -2.46 -22.77
CA GLU A 118 -17.50 -3.28 -21.80
C GLU A 118 -16.71 -3.40 -20.49
N VAL A 119 -15.37 -3.53 -20.60
CA VAL A 119 -14.47 -3.50 -19.43
C VAL A 119 -14.51 -2.13 -18.76
N ASN A 120 -14.53 -1.05 -19.54
CA ASN A 120 -14.53 0.33 -19.03
C ASN A 120 -15.89 0.82 -18.55
N GLN A 121 -16.99 0.10 -18.79
CA GLN A 121 -18.33 0.50 -18.37
C GLN A 121 -18.38 0.87 -16.88
N PHE A 122 -17.66 0.11 -16.04
CA PHE A 122 -17.62 0.25 -14.58
C PHE A 122 -16.32 0.89 -14.04
N LEU A 123 -15.46 1.45 -14.90
CA LEU A 123 -14.21 2.12 -14.53
C LEU A 123 -14.32 3.65 -14.61
N PRO A 124 -13.60 4.41 -13.76
CA PRO A 124 -13.70 5.87 -13.69
C PRO A 124 -12.97 6.59 -14.84
N TRP A 125 -12.70 5.92 -15.95
CA TRP A 125 -12.09 6.51 -17.14
C TRP A 125 -12.81 6.07 -18.41
N TYR A 126 -12.57 6.83 -19.48
CA TYR A 126 -13.04 6.49 -20.81
C TYR A 126 -12.07 5.49 -21.47
N PRO A 127 -12.57 4.65 -22.40
CA PRO A 127 -11.72 3.77 -23.18
C PRO A 127 -10.59 4.55 -23.87
N ALA A 128 -9.37 4.01 -23.81
CA ALA A 128 -8.24 4.61 -24.50
C ALA A 128 -8.47 4.59 -26.01
N LYS A 129 -8.19 5.71 -26.69
CA LYS A 129 -8.44 5.86 -28.13
C LYS A 129 -7.26 5.42 -29.00
N ASN A 130 -6.05 5.51 -28.45
CA ASN A 130 -4.82 5.22 -29.17
C ASN A 130 -3.66 4.88 -28.20
N LEU A 131 -2.51 4.53 -28.77
CA LEU A 131 -1.30 4.20 -28.01
C LEU A 131 -0.72 5.39 -27.24
N GLU A 132 -0.90 6.62 -27.72
CA GLU A 132 -0.38 7.82 -27.02
C GLU A 132 -1.15 8.06 -25.71
N GLU A 133 -2.48 7.95 -25.73
CA GLU A 133 -3.29 7.99 -24.50
C GLU A 133 -2.94 6.82 -23.55
N THR A 134 -2.66 5.65 -24.11
CA THR A 134 -2.23 4.47 -23.33
C THR A 134 -0.88 4.69 -22.68
N GLN A 135 0.07 5.29 -23.40
CA GLN A 135 1.39 5.61 -22.86
C GLN A 135 1.29 6.61 -21.71
N ARG A 136 0.50 7.68 -21.86
CA ARG A 136 0.25 8.62 -20.76
C ARG A 136 -0.38 7.92 -19.55
N PHE A 137 -1.37 7.06 -19.78
CA PHE A 137 -1.96 6.25 -18.70
C PHE A 137 -0.91 5.36 -18.02
N TYR A 138 -0.02 4.72 -18.79
CA TYR A 138 1.07 3.91 -18.26
C TYR A 138 2.01 4.73 -17.37
N GLU A 139 2.45 5.90 -17.85
CA GLU A 139 3.33 6.79 -17.12
C GLU A 139 2.69 7.26 -15.79
N GLU A 140 1.43 7.69 -15.86
CA GLU A 140 0.69 8.23 -14.71
C GLU A 140 0.31 7.15 -13.68
N GLN A 141 -0.16 5.97 -14.13
CA GLN A 141 -0.77 4.97 -13.25
C GLN A 141 0.18 3.84 -12.83
N TYR A 142 1.26 3.61 -13.59
CA TYR A 142 2.19 2.50 -13.34
C TYR A 142 3.62 2.97 -13.15
N ALA A 143 4.22 3.68 -14.11
CA ALA A 143 5.63 4.06 -14.02
C ALA A 143 5.91 4.94 -12.79
N SER A 144 5.03 5.91 -12.52
CA SER A 144 5.10 6.77 -11.33
C SER A 144 5.03 5.96 -10.02
N LYS A 145 4.18 4.91 -9.95
CA LYS A 145 4.05 4.02 -8.80
C LYS A 145 5.27 3.13 -8.65
N TYR A 146 5.83 2.63 -9.75
CA TYR A 146 7.01 1.78 -9.72
C TYR A 146 8.26 2.49 -9.20
N ALA A 147 8.31 3.82 -9.21
CA ALA A 147 9.37 4.62 -8.62
C ALA A 147 9.24 4.80 -7.09
N GLN A 148 8.08 4.46 -6.50
CA GLN A 148 7.86 4.59 -5.06
C GLN A 148 8.45 3.41 -4.27
N PRO A 149 8.77 3.55 -2.97
CA PRO A 149 9.32 2.45 -2.16
C PRO A 149 8.39 1.23 -2.07
N GLN A 150 7.08 1.45 -2.10
CA GLN A 150 6.06 0.40 -2.01
C GLN A 150 4.95 0.65 -3.03
N ALA A 151 4.57 -0.38 -3.80
CA ALA A 151 3.52 -0.27 -4.80
C ALA A 151 3.02 -1.67 -5.20
N TYR A 152 1.71 -1.87 -5.28
CA TYR A 152 1.16 -3.12 -5.76
C TYR A 152 0.42 -2.86 -7.07
N ALA A 153 1.12 -2.87 -8.20
CA ALA A 153 0.49 -2.65 -9.49
C ALA A 153 1.02 -3.68 -10.50
N TYR A 154 0.19 -4.67 -10.81
CA TYR A 154 0.60 -5.83 -11.59
C TYR A 154 -0.12 -5.89 -12.93
N ALA A 155 0.63 -6.22 -13.97
CA ALA A 155 0.12 -6.90 -15.15
C ALA A 155 -0.24 -8.35 -14.77
N ILE A 156 -1.42 -8.80 -15.17
CA ILE A 156 -1.80 -10.22 -15.10
C ILE A 156 -1.41 -10.86 -16.42
N CYS A 157 -0.39 -11.72 -16.41
CA CYS A 157 0.08 -12.44 -17.60
C CYS A 157 -0.24 -13.93 -17.50
N LEU A 158 -0.55 -14.56 -18.63
CA LEU A 158 -0.57 -16.03 -18.71
C LEU A 158 0.87 -16.54 -18.75
N LYS A 159 1.13 -17.68 -18.10
CA LYS A 159 2.47 -18.30 -18.11
C LYS A 159 2.92 -18.78 -19.49
N GLU A 160 1.98 -19.06 -20.38
CA GLU A 160 2.25 -19.67 -21.69
C GLU A 160 3.05 -18.74 -22.60
N ASP A 161 2.75 -17.44 -22.57
CA ASP A 161 3.31 -16.42 -23.47
C ASP A 161 3.79 -15.14 -22.76
N ASP A 162 3.64 -15.04 -21.45
CA ASP A 162 3.94 -13.84 -20.64
C ASP A 162 3.26 -12.57 -21.18
N TYR A 163 2.09 -12.73 -21.80
CA TYR A 163 1.33 -11.62 -22.39
C TYR A 163 0.32 -11.05 -21.39
N PRO A 164 0.29 -9.72 -21.14
CA PRO A 164 -0.69 -9.10 -20.26
C PRO A 164 -2.12 -9.22 -20.80
N ILE A 165 -3.00 -9.79 -19.98
CA ILE A 165 -4.44 -9.94 -20.29
C ILE A 165 -5.33 -9.13 -19.35
N GLY A 166 -4.75 -8.52 -18.33
CA GLY A 166 -5.42 -7.66 -17.36
C GLY A 166 -4.43 -7.00 -16.41
N TYR A 167 -4.97 -6.39 -15.38
CA TYR A 167 -4.20 -5.78 -14.30
C TYR A 167 -4.87 -6.01 -12.95
N ILE A 168 -4.08 -5.93 -11.89
CA ILE A 168 -4.55 -5.92 -10.51
C ILE A 168 -3.65 -5.03 -9.69
N LYS A 169 -4.23 -4.24 -8.79
CA LYS A 169 -3.50 -3.31 -7.95
C LYS A 169 -4.06 -3.19 -6.54
N VAL A 170 -3.21 -2.73 -5.63
CA VAL A 170 -3.57 -2.20 -4.31
C VAL A 170 -2.96 -0.81 -4.23
N ASP A 171 -3.82 0.19 -4.06
CA ASP A 171 -3.42 1.58 -3.89
C ASP A 171 -2.78 1.79 -2.49
N MET A 172 -1.89 2.78 -2.36
CA MET A 172 -1.11 2.98 -1.12
C MET A 172 -1.62 4.16 -0.28
N GLU A 173 -2.65 4.85 -0.76
CA GLU A 173 -3.44 5.77 0.04
C GLU A 173 -4.14 5.04 1.20
N GLU A 174 -4.63 5.82 2.17
CA GLU A 174 -5.25 5.34 3.42
C GLU A 174 -6.26 4.19 3.26
N HIS A 175 -7.02 4.18 2.16
CA HIS A 175 -8.08 3.21 1.90
C HIS A 175 -7.59 1.90 1.29
N HIS A 176 -6.35 1.84 0.80
CA HIS A 176 -5.78 0.66 0.17
C HIS A 176 -6.71 -0.02 -0.87
N ASP A 177 -7.19 0.74 -1.86
CA ASP A 177 -8.15 0.24 -2.86
C ASP A 177 -7.58 -0.91 -3.68
N PHE A 178 -8.26 -2.04 -3.63
CA PHE A 178 -7.95 -3.25 -4.36
C PHE A 178 -8.76 -3.30 -5.66
N GLY A 179 -8.13 -2.79 -6.72
CA GLY A 179 -8.72 -2.65 -8.05
C GLY A 179 -8.18 -3.68 -9.05
N TYR A 180 -9.01 -4.09 -10.00
CA TYR A 180 -8.61 -5.04 -11.05
C TYR A 180 -9.42 -4.84 -12.33
N GLY A 181 -8.82 -5.24 -13.45
CA GLY A 181 -9.46 -5.30 -14.75
C GLY A 181 -8.94 -6.49 -15.55
N LEU A 182 -9.79 -7.11 -16.35
CA LEU A 182 -9.42 -8.22 -17.21
C LEU A 182 -10.11 -8.05 -18.55
N ARG A 183 -9.41 -8.37 -19.64
CA ARG A 183 -10.02 -8.45 -20.96
C ARG A 183 -11.17 -9.46 -20.97
N LYS A 184 -12.26 -9.11 -21.67
CA LYS A 184 -13.51 -9.89 -21.67
C LYS A 184 -13.35 -11.32 -22.15
N GLU A 185 -12.42 -11.59 -23.08
CA GLU A 185 -12.20 -12.94 -23.62
C GLU A 185 -11.72 -13.94 -22.54
N PHE A 186 -11.21 -13.43 -21.42
CA PHE A 186 -10.66 -14.20 -20.32
C PHE A 186 -11.58 -14.24 -19.08
N TRP A 187 -12.77 -13.62 -19.16
CA TRP A 187 -13.76 -13.67 -18.07
C TRP A 187 -14.27 -15.10 -17.82
N HIS A 188 -14.83 -15.31 -16.63
CA HIS A 188 -15.42 -16.59 -16.19
C HIS A 188 -14.43 -17.78 -16.07
N ARG A 189 -13.12 -17.51 -16.10
CA ARG A 189 -12.05 -18.53 -15.92
C ARG A 189 -11.39 -18.51 -14.54
N GLY A 190 -11.87 -17.66 -13.63
CA GLY A 190 -11.30 -17.50 -12.28
C GLY A 190 -9.93 -16.81 -12.23
N ILE A 191 -9.48 -16.18 -13.32
CA ILE A 191 -8.14 -15.57 -13.45
C ILE A 191 -7.94 -14.45 -12.43
N VAL A 192 -8.88 -13.51 -12.32
CA VAL A 192 -8.75 -12.40 -11.36
C VAL A 192 -8.80 -12.91 -9.92
N SER A 193 -9.64 -13.91 -9.60
CA SER A 193 -9.68 -14.49 -8.26
C SER A 193 -8.36 -15.18 -7.88
N GLU A 194 -7.71 -15.86 -8.82
CA GLU A 194 -6.38 -16.45 -8.61
C GLU A 194 -5.32 -15.36 -8.40
N ALA A 195 -5.29 -14.35 -9.28
CA ALA A 195 -4.37 -13.22 -9.14
C ALA A 195 -4.59 -12.47 -7.82
N GLY A 196 -5.85 -12.25 -7.46
CA GLY A 196 -6.26 -11.54 -6.26
C GLY A 196 -5.80 -12.21 -4.97
N LYS A 197 -5.95 -13.53 -4.87
CA LYS A 197 -5.42 -14.28 -3.71
C LYS A 197 -3.92 -14.09 -3.55
N ALA A 198 -3.16 -14.16 -4.64
CA ALA A 198 -1.71 -13.98 -4.59
C ALA A 198 -1.31 -12.56 -4.15
N VAL A 199 -2.01 -11.53 -4.64
CA VAL A 199 -1.76 -10.13 -4.23
C VAL A 199 -2.17 -9.91 -2.77
N VAL A 200 -3.30 -10.47 -2.33
CA VAL A 200 -3.76 -10.42 -0.92
C VAL A 200 -2.73 -11.04 0.02
N ASP A 201 -2.17 -12.20 -0.34
CA ASP A 201 -1.14 -12.84 0.46
C ASP A 201 0.15 -12.01 0.51
N GLN A 202 0.51 -11.36 -0.60
CA GLN A 202 1.68 -10.48 -0.68
C GLN A 202 1.51 -9.23 0.20
N VAL A 203 0.39 -8.50 0.10
CA VAL A 203 0.18 -7.30 0.93
C VAL A 203 0.06 -7.63 2.42
N ARG A 204 -0.51 -8.78 2.76
CA ARG A 204 -0.53 -9.28 4.15
C ARG A 204 0.88 -9.54 4.65
N LYS A 205 1.73 -10.19 3.84
CA LYS A 205 3.13 -10.45 4.17
C LYS A 205 3.92 -9.16 4.38
N ASP A 206 3.62 -8.14 3.60
CA ASP A 206 4.29 -6.83 3.68
C ASP A 206 3.75 -5.95 4.82
N GLY A 207 2.73 -6.43 5.56
CA GLY A 207 2.28 -5.80 6.81
C GLY A 207 1.19 -4.75 6.64
N LEU A 208 0.49 -4.70 5.49
CA LEU A 208 -0.70 -3.85 5.38
C LEU A 208 -1.73 -4.29 6.44
N PRO A 209 -2.40 -3.34 7.13
CA PRO A 209 -3.37 -3.68 8.17
C PRO A 209 -4.70 -4.19 7.61
N TYR A 210 -5.09 -3.70 6.42
CA TYR A 210 -6.31 -4.07 5.70
C TYR A 210 -6.23 -3.63 4.24
N ILE A 211 -7.17 -4.10 3.42
CA ILE A 211 -7.46 -3.59 2.07
C ILE A 211 -8.95 -3.35 1.91
N THR A 212 -9.33 -2.36 1.10
CA THR A 212 -10.73 -2.11 0.73
C THR A 212 -10.93 -2.34 -0.75
N ALA A 213 -12.17 -2.54 -1.19
CA ALA A 213 -12.52 -2.54 -2.60
C ALA A 213 -13.96 -2.05 -2.76
N THR A 214 -14.22 -1.27 -3.80
CA THR A 214 -15.57 -0.80 -4.11
C THR A 214 -15.97 -1.24 -5.51
N HIS A 215 -17.26 -1.49 -5.72
CA HIS A 215 -17.80 -1.75 -7.05
C HIS A 215 -19.24 -1.26 -7.17
N ASP A 216 -19.64 -0.88 -8.37
CA ASP A 216 -21.03 -0.57 -8.69
C ASP A 216 -21.92 -1.78 -8.34
N LYS A 217 -23.00 -1.57 -7.58
CA LYS A 217 -23.96 -2.62 -7.22
C LYS A 217 -24.51 -3.40 -8.44
N ASN A 218 -24.51 -2.78 -9.62
CA ASN A 218 -24.96 -3.38 -10.87
C ASN A 218 -23.88 -4.28 -11.53
N ASN A 219 -22.69 -4.37 -10.95
CA ASN A 219 -21.60 -5.24 -11.39
C ASN A 219 -21.37 -6.42 -10.40
N PRO A 220 -22.26 -7.42 -10.36
CA PRO A 220 -22.14 -8.54 -9.42
C PRO A 220 -20.89 -9.40 -9.66
N ARG A 221 -20.25 -9.31 -10.84
CA ARG A 221 -19.02 -10.06 -11.15
C ARG A 221 -17.87 -9.63 -10.26
N SER A 222 -17.76 -8.33 -9.98
CA SER A 222 -16.75 -7.78 -9.08
C SER A 222 -16.95 -8.25 -7.63
N ALA A 223 -18.21 -8.30 -7.15
CA ALA A 223 -18.52 -8.87 -5.84
C ALA A 223 -18.05 -10.33 -5.67
N HIS A 224 -18.12 -11.15 -6.72
CA HIS A 224 -17.67 -12.54 -6.65
C HIS A 224 -16.15 -12.63 -6.47
N VAL A 225 -15.39 -11.78 -7.15
CA VAL A 225 -13.93 -11.72 -7.00
C VAL A 225 -13.55 -11.28 -5.59
N MET A 226 -14.18 -10.21 -5.08
CA MET A 226 -13.92 -9.70 -3.71
C MET A 226 -14.18 -10.79 -2.66
N ARG A 227 -15.33 -11.47 -2.74
CA ARG A 227 -15.67 -12.60 -1.85
C ARG A 227 -14.70 -13.76 -2.00
N ALA A 228 -14.29 -14.11 -3.22
CA ALA A 228 -13.32 -15.18 -3.47
C ALA A 228 -11.93 -14.87 -2.89
N CYS A 229 -11.59 -13.59 -2.72
CA CYS A 229 -10.37 -13.12 -2.05
C CYS A 229 -10.52 -13.00 -0.53
N GLY A 230 -11.69 -13.34 0.03
CA GLY A 230 -11.97 -13.29 1.47
C GLY A 230 -12.52 -11.96 1.99
N MET A 231 -12.75 -10.98 1.11
CA MET A 231 -13.29 -9.68 1.53
C MET A 231 -14.76 -9.80 1.93
N LYS A 232 -15.14 -9.05 2.96
CA LYS A 232 -16.51 -9.00 3.51
C LYS A 232 -17.18 -7.70 3.11
N TYR A 233 -18.47 -7.76 2.79
CA TYR A 233 -19.28 -6.56 2.59
C TYR A 233 -19.38 -5.76 3.90
N CYS A 234 -19.30 -4.44 3.80
CA CYS A 234 -19.44 -3.54 4.95
C CYS A 234 -20.68 -2.67 4.83
N TYR A 235 -20.77 -1.86 3.76
CA TYR A 235 -21.89 -0.94 3.54
C TYR A 235 -21.98 -0.52 2.06
N THR A 236 -23.05 0.19 1.72
CA THR A 236 -23.31 0.78 0.40
C THR A 236 -23.39 2.30 0.53
N TYR A 237 -22.85 3.03 -0.44
CA TYR A 237 -22.93 4.50 -0.51
C TYR A 237 -23.22 4.97 -1.94
N GLU A 238 -23.89 6.11 -2.08
CA GLU A 238 -24.14 6.75 -3.37
C GLU A 238 -23.10 7.84 -3.63
N GLU A 239 -22.45 7.76 -4.79
CA GLU A 239 -21.50 8.76 -5.24
C GLU A 239 -21.88 9.26 -6.63
N GLN A 240 -21.70 10.56 -6.87
CA GLN A 240 -21.77 11.12 -8.22
C GLN A 240 -20.49 10.73 -8.98
N TRP A 241 -20.59 9.71 -9.83
CA TRP A 241 -19.42 9.09 -10.42
C TRP A 241 -18.81 9.95 -11.52
N GLN A 242 -17.59 10.44 -11.32
CA GLN A 242 -16.84 11.24 -12.29
C GLN A 242 -15.84 10.37 -13.07
N PRO A 243 -15.56 10.69 -14.34
CA PRO A 243 -16.03 11.83 -15.15
C PRO A 243 -17.35 11.57 -15.91
N LYS A 244 -18.04 10.45 -15.64
CA LYS A 244 -19.25 10.04 -16.38
C LYS A 244 -20.52 10.76 -15.92
N ASN A 245 -20.47 11.42 -14.78
CA ASN A 245 -21.46 12.33 -14.25
C ASN A 245 -22.87 11.73 -14.09
N PHE A 246 -22.97 10.56 -13.48
CA PHE A 246 -24.24 9.98 -13.03
C PHE A 246 -24.09 9.33 -11.64
N PRO A 247 -25.18 9.27 -10.84
CA PRO A 247 -25.12 8.67 -9.51
C PRO A 247 -24.95 7.15 -9.60
N VAL A 248 -24.04 6.61 -8.78
CA VAL A 248 -23.75 5.18 -8.67
C VAL A 248 -23.78 4.77 -7.21
N PHE A 249 -24.41 3.63 -6.94
CA PHE A 249 -24.34 3.00 -5.63
C PHE A 249 -23.17 2.02 -5.61
N PHE A 250 -22.14 2.34 -4.85
CA PHE A 250 -20.99 1.48 -4.64
C PHE A 250 -21.19 0.62 -3.40
N ARG A 251 -20.90 -0.67 -3.53
CA ARG A 251 -20.78 -1.58 -2.39
C ARG A 251 -19.32 -1.67 -1.98
N MET A 252 -19.07 -1.36 -0.72
CA MET A 252 -17.74 -1.40 -0.12
C MET A 252 -17.50 -2.75 0.55
N TYR A 253 -16.34 -3.33 0.25
CA TYR A 253 -15.84 -4.57 0.82
C TYR A 253 -14.49 -4.31 1.50
N GLN A 254 -14.20 -5.05 2.56
CA GLN A 254 -12.93 -4.95 3.29
C GLN A 254 -12.41 -6.33 3.70
N LEU A 255 -11.09 -6.44 3.77
CA LEU A 255 -10.39 -7.56 4.39
C LEU A 255 -9.34 -7.03 5.37
N ASN A 256 -9.43 -7.43 6.63
CA ASN A 256 -8.49 -7.09 7.69
C ASN A 256 -7.40 -8.15 7.82
N PHE A 257 -6.18 -7.73 8.12
CA PHE A 257 -5.00 -8.59 8.25
C PHE A 257 -4.39 -8.59 9.65
N ASP A 258 -4.71 -7.58 10.46
CA ASP A 258 -4.09 -7.33 11.76
C ASP A 258 -4.85 -7.91 12.96
N GLY A 259 -5.81 -8.80 12.71
CA GLY A 259 -6.63 -9.46 13.73
C GLY A 259 -7.74 -8.59 14.32
N ASN A 260 -7.88 -7.32 13.91
CA ASN A 260 -9.05 -6.51 14.24
C ASN A 260 -10.16 -6.74 13.21
N ASP A 261 -10.91 -7.83 13.38
CA ASP A 261 -11.99 -8.23 12.47
C ASP A 261 -13.14 -7.20 12.38
N ASP A 262 -13.31 -6.37 13.40
CA ASP A 262 -14.39 -5.37 13.49
C ASP A 262 -14.03 -4.04 12.81
N ARG A 263 -12.78 -3.86 12.36
CA ARG A 263 -12.37 -2.64 11.67
C ARG A 263 -13.11 -2.49 10.35
N VAL A 264 -13.68 -1.30 10.16
CA VAL A 264 -14.30 -0.87 8.89
C VAL A 264 -13.76 0.51 8.54
N TYR A 265 -13.33 0.67 7.29
CA TYR A 265 -12.95 1.97 6.73
C TYR A 265 -14.21 2.82 6.52
N MET A 266 -14.36 3.90 7.28
CA MET A 266 -15.62 4.67 7.35
C MET A 266 -15.61 5.98 6.54
N LYS A 267 -14.54 6.30 5.79
CA LYS A 267 -14.44 7.60 5.10
C LYS A 267 -15.57 7.81 4.10
N TYR A 268 -15.86 6.82 3.26
CA TYR A 268 -16.95 6.94 2.27
C TYR A 268 -18.31 7.04 2.97
N TRP A 269 -18.54 6.26 4.03
CA TRP A 269 -19.74 6.38 4.84
C TRP A 269 -19.91 7.81 5.39
N ASN A 270 -18.86 8.39 5.96
CA ASN A 270 -18.95 9.74 6.53
C ASN A 270 -19.03 10.86 5.48
N GLN A 271 -18.58 10.61 4.25
CA GLN A 271 -18.48 11.61 3.19
C GLN A 271 -19.78 11.75 2.37
N TYR A 272 -20.47 10.65 2.07
CA TYR A 272 -21.62 10.66 1.16
C TYR A 272 -22.93 10.56 1.92
N GLU A 273 -23.84 11.52 1.75
CA GLU A 273 -25.09 11.60 2.54
C GLU A 273 -25.98 10.34 2.43
N ASN A 274 -26.06 9.74 1.24
CA ASN A 274 -26.85 8.54 1.03
C ASN A 274 -25.97 7.29 1.20
N HIS A 275 -26.00 6.73 2.39
CA HIS A 275 -25.29 5.50 2.75
C HIS A 275 -26.20 4.56 3.58
N PHE A 276 -26.05 3.26 3.43
CA PHE A 276 -26.84 2.27 4.18
C PHE A 276 -26.18 0.90 4.18
N ILE A 277 -26.60 0.04 5.10
CA ILE A 277 -26.25 -1.39 5.11
C ILE A 277 -27.38 -2.14 4.42
N GLU A 278 -27.05 -2.90 3.38
CA GLU A 278 -28.02 -3.75 2.69
C GLU A 278 -28.47 -4.91 3.59
N THR A 279 -29.77 -5.14 3.66
CA THR A 279 -30.32 -6.39 4.19
C THR A 279 -30.06 -7.51 3.19
N VAL A 280 -29.00 -8.28 3.43
CA VAL A 280 -28.68 -9.45 2.61
C VAL A 280 -29.61 -10.61 3.02
N SER A 281 -30.53 -11.00 2.14
CA SER A 281 -31.08 -12.36 2.18
C SER A 281 -29.96 -13.32 1.81
N ALA A 282 -29.69 -14.30 2.67
CA ALA A 282 -28.66 -15.31 2.42
C ALA A 282 -29.05 -16.15 1.19
N ASP A 283 -28.33 -15.94 0.08
CA ASP A 283 -28.37 -16.79 -1.11
C ASP A 283 -27.06 -17.61 -1.21
#